data_AF-A0AAJ3PRU8-F1
#
_entry.id   AF-A0AAJ3PRU8-F1
#
_cell.length_a   1.000
_cell.length_b   1.000
_cell.length_c   1.000
_cell.angle_alpha   90.00
_cell.angle_beta   90.00
_cell.angle_gamma   90.00
#
_symmetry.space_group_name_H-M   'P 1'
#
loop_
_entity.id
_entity.type
_entity.pdbx_description
1 polymer ?
#
loop_
_entity_poly.entity_id
_entity_poly.type
_entity_poly.pdbx_seq_one_letter_code
_entity_poly.pdbx_strand_id
1 'polypeptide(L)'
;MTARRVRGGMGRLPVMAAIVLAAALYSDGPAGAAPGERQWSQDPGSHCKFVTPASLTSGPTFWIGGCVDGMASGEGMLRRRDGDRVGPAFFGRMKEGVPEIGVVDLTDGFRAGRFSGGDIGGQAEADPQDRLDSFRIAAEAARAVRAKYAAEKNAGSALHYKELADTLEQQTD
;
A
#
# COMPACT_ATOMS: atom_id res chain seq x y z
N MET A 1 69.28 5.69 -3.93
CA MET A 1 69.29 7.14 -3.67
C MET A 1 68.56 7.37 -2.36
N THR A 2 69.31 7.68 -1.31
CA THR A 2 68.89 7.77 0.09
C THR A 2 68.57 9.22 0.48
N ALA A 3 67.68 9.33 1.47
CA ALA A 3 67.00 10.52 1.96
C ALA A 3 67.90 11.71 2.35
N ARG A 4 67.35 12.92 2.15
CA ARG A 4 67.93 14.20 2.60
C ARG A 4 67.29 14.66 3.92
N ARG A 5 68.18 15.20 4.74
CA ARG A 5 68.17 15.53 6.17
C ARG A 5 67.23 16.65 6.68
N VAL A 6 66.79 16.44 7.94
CA VAL A 6 66.96 17.27 9.19
C VAL A 6 66.48 18.73 9.24
N ARG A 7 65.63 19.03 10.26
CA ARG A 7 65.77 20.10 11.30
C ARG A 7 64.55 20.00 12.24
N GLY A 8 64.69 19.85 13.58
CA GLY A 8 65.08 20.88 14.57
C GLY A 8 63.88 21.84 14.80
N GLY A 9 63.34 22.12 15.99
CA GLY A 9 63.66 21.86 17.39
C GLY A 9 62.57 22.56 18.26
N MET A 10 62.60 22.27 19.56
CA MET A 10 61.73 22.71 20.68
C MET A 10 60.95 24.03 20.58
N GLY A 11 59.71 24.00 21.11
CA GLY A 11 59.00 25.19 21.60
C GLY A 11 57.67 24.92 22.32
N ARG A 12 57.73 24.77 23.65
CA ARG A 12 56.74 25.17 24.70
C ARG A 12 55.30 24.62 24.70
N LEU A 13 54.99 23.86 25.76
CA LEU A 13 53.67 23.55 26.36
C LEU A 13 53.07 24.78 27.09
N PRO A 14 51.86 24.72 27.70
CA PRO A 14 50.56 24.25 27.23
C PRO A 14 49.46 25.32 27.49
N VAL A 15 48.29 25.26 26.82
CA VAL A 15 47.08 25.95 27.32
C VAL A 15 45.95 24.94 27.37
N MET A 16 45.56 24.62 28.60
CA MET A 16 44.38 23.83 28.96
C MET A 16 43.13 24.57 28.49
N ALA A 17 42.34 23.94 27.63
CA ALA A 17 40.96 24.33 27.37
C ALA A 17 40.05 23.31 28.04
N ALA A 18 39.40 23.72 29.12
CA ALA A 18 38.35 22.95 29.79
C ALA A 18 37.11 22.91 28.88
N ILE A 19 36.72 21.72 28.43
CA ILE A 19 35.45 21.50 27.70
C ILE A 19 34.39 21.16 28.75
N VAL A 20 33.44 22.07 28.93
CA VAL A 20 32.23 21.89 29.73
C VAL A 20 31.32 20.93 28.96
N LEU A 21 31.12 19.71 29.49
CA LEU A 21 30.17 18.74 28.96
C LEU A 21 28.78 19.02 29.56
N ALA A 22 27.91 19.70 28.83
CA ALA A 22 26.50 19.86 29.19
C ALA A 22 25.70 18.66 28.66
N ALA A 23 24.93 18.04 29.57
CA ALA A 23 24.12 16.85 29.33
C ALA A 23 22.91 17.13 28.42
N ALA A 24 22.62 16.20 27.52
CA ALA A 24 21.30 16.04 26.91
C ALA A 24 20.84 14.60 27.16
N LEU A 25 19.98 14.44 28.16
CA LEU A 25 19.19 13.23 28.36
C LEU A 25 18.15 13.19 27.23
N TYR A 26 18.37 12.31 26.25
CA TYR A 26 17.34 11.96 25.30
C TYR A 26 16.38 10.98 25.98
N SER A 27 15.21 11.49 26.35
CA SER A 27 14.07 10.67 26.74
C SER A 27 13.51 9.98 25.50
N ASP A 28 13.85 8.71 25.30
CA ASP A 28 13.09 7.83 24.40
C ASP A 28 11.76 7.50 25.07
N GLY A 29 10.75 8.33 24.80
CA GLY A 29 9.36 7.95 25.06
C GLY A 29 8.93 6.89 24.05
N PRO A 30 8.24 5.81 24.46
CA PRO A 30 7.68 4.87 23.49
C PRO A 30 6.61 5.62 22.70
N ALA A 31 6.85 5.81 21.40
CA ALA A 31 5.86 6.28 20.46
C ALA A 31 4.70 5.28 20.46
N GLY A 32 3.58 5.65 21.08
CA GLY A 32 2.31 4.95 20.88
C GLY A 32 1.95 5.05 19.40
N ALA A 33 1.80 3.92 18.73
CA ALA A 33 1.30 3.87 17.36
C ALA A 33 -0.06 4.60 17.32
N ALA A 34 -0.14 5.67 16.54
CA ALA A 34 -1.37 6.43 16.38
C ALA A 34 -2.42 5.55 15.68
N PRO A 35 -3.69 5.56 16.12
CA PRO A 35 -4.75 4.90 15.37
C PRO A 35 -4.93 5.65 14.04
N GLY A 36 -4.63 4.98 12.92
CA GLY A 36 -4.90 5.52 11.58
C GLY A 36 -3.70 5.79 10.67
N GLU A 37 -2.53 5.20 10.94
CA GLU A 37 -1.44 5.21 9.95
C GLU A 37 -1.85 4.41 8.71
N ARG A 38 -2.27 5.15 7.67
CA ARG A 38 -2.52 4.60 6.33
C ARG A 38 -1.23 3.98 5.84
N GLN A 39 -1.23 2.66 5.64
CA GLN A 39 -0.08 1.95 5.10
C GLN A 39 0.06 2.27 3.61
N TRP A 40 0.79 3.34 3.32
CA TRP A 40 1.19 3.68 1.97
C TRP A 40 2.16 2.64 1.42
N SER A 41 1.91 2.26 0.18
CA SER A 41 2.71 1.35 -0.60
C SER A 41 2.76 1.86 -2.04
N GLN A 42 3.54 1.17 -2.87
CA GLN A 42 3.63 1.46 -4.29
C GLN A 42 3.72 0.17 -5.08
N ASP A 43 3.14 0.20 -6.27
CA ASP A 43 3.25 -0.89 -7.24
C ASP A 43 4.74 -1.08 -7.61
N PRO A 44 5.32 -2.28 -7.47
CA PRO A 44 6.72 -2.52 -7.79
C PRO A 44 7.12 -2.27 -9.26
N GLY A 45 6.18 -2.45 -10.19
CA GLY A 45 6.41 -2.30 -11.63
C GLY A 45 6.04 -0.91 -12.16
N SER A 46 4.91 -0.34 -11.74
CA SER A 46 4.44 0.97 -12.23
C SER A 46 4.80 2.15 -11.32
N HIS A 47 5.27 1.89 -10.10
CA HIS A 47 5.49 2.88 -9.05
C HIS A 47 4.25 3.69 -8.64
N CYS A 48 3.06 3.24 -9.05
CA CYS A 48 1.81 3.88 -8.68
C CYS A 48 1.58 3.74 -7.16
N LYS A 49 1.33 4.86 -6.47
CA LYS A 49 1.18 4.89 -5.01
C LYS A 49 -0.25 4.64 -4.58
N PHE A 50 -0.41 3.93 -3.47
CA PHE A 50 -1.71 3.65 -2.87
C PHE A 50 -1.61 3.31 -1.38
N VAL A 51 -2.73 3.43 -0.69
CA VAL A 51 -2.94 2.90 0.66
C VAL A 51 -3.44 1.47 0.53
N THR A 52 -2.82 0.57 1.28
CA THR A 52 -3.18 -0.85 1.29
C THR A 52 -4.19 -1.10 2.42
N PRO A 53 -5.40 -1.64 2.13
CA PRO A 53 -6.30 -2.13 3.18
C PRO A 53 -5.59 -3.16 4.07
N ALA A 54 -5.76 -3.05 5.38
CA ALA A 54 -5.10 -3.94 6.34
C ALA A 54 -5.37 -5.43 6.05
N SER A 55 -6.58 -5.75 5.59
CA SER A 55 -7.00 -7.11 5.20
C SER A 55 -6.23 -7.71 4.02
N LEU A 56 -5.52 -6.91 3.21
CA LEU A 56 -4.64 -7.45 2.17
C LEU A 56 -3.33 -8.04 2.71
N THR A 57 -3.05 -7.84 3.99
CA THR A 57 -1.80 -8.25 4.66
C THR A 57 -0.55 -7.58 4.07
N SER A 58 0.60 -7.75 4.71
CA SER A 58 1.84 -7.09 4.30
C SER A 58 2.52 -7.74 3.09
N GLY A 59 3.19 -6.91 2.29
CA GLY A 59 4.19 -7.26 1.26
C GLY A 59 3.82 -6.82 -0.17
N PRO A 60 4.45 -7.36 -1.23
CA PRO A 60 4.28 -6.86 -2.60
C PRO A 60 2.82 -6.87 -3.10
N THR A 61 2.31 -5.67 -3.40
CA THR A 61 0.95 -5.43 -3.88
C THR A 61 1.02 -4.69 -5.21
N PHE A 62 0.21 -5.12 -6.16
CA PHE A 62 0.21 -4.61 -7.53
C PHE A 62 -1.12 -3.92 -7.81
N TRP A 63 -1.06 -2.74 -8.45
CA TRP A 63 -2.24 -1.98 -8.83
C TRP A 63 -2.57 -2.21 -10.30
N ILE A 64 -3.82 -2.58 -10.55
CA ILE A 64 -4.38 -2.74 -11.88
C ILE A 64 -5.55 -1.79 -12.03
N GLY A 65 -5.26 -0.59 -12.54
CA GLY A 65 -6.24 0.46 -12.82
C GLY A 65 -5.56 1.72 -13.33
N GLY A 66 -6.26 2.86 -13.24
CA GLY A 66 -5.69 4.17 -13.60
C GLY A 66 -4.62 4.62 -12.61
N CYS A 67 -3.57 5.28 -13.10
CA CYS A 67 -2.58 5.94 -12.26
C CYS A 67 -2.49 7.42 -12.68
N VAL A 68 -3.03 8.31 -11.88
CA VAL A 68 -3.10 9.76 -12.17
C VAL A 68 -2.22 10.46 -11.14
N ASP A 69 -1.32 11.33 -11.62
CA ASP A 69 -0.36 12.05 -10.77
C ASP A 69 0.46 11.13 -9.84
N GLY A 70 0.77 9.92 -10.32
CA GLY A 70 1.52 8.91 -9.57
C GLY A 70 0.71 8.19 -8.49
N MET A 71 -0.61 8.36 -8.45
CA MET A 71 -1.49 7.74 -7.47
C MET A 71 -2.59 6.88 -8.12
N ALA A 72 -2.94 5.77 -7.46
CA ALA A 72 -4.02 4.90 -7.91
C ALA A 72 -5.34 5.67 -7.92
N SER A 73 -6.08 5.59 -9.03
CA SER A 73 -7.31 6.36 -9.25
C SER A 73 -8.30 5.59 -10.12
N GLY A 74 -9.59 5.78 -9.83
CA GLY A 74 -10.70 5.11 -10.51
C GLY A 74 -10.92 3.67 -10.05
N GLU A 75 -11.72 2.94 -10.81
CA GLU A 75 -11.98 1.52 -10.57
C GLU A 75 -10.77 0.66 -10.92
N GLY A 76 -10.48 -0.33 -10.07
CA GLY A 76 -9.39 -1.27 -10.32
C GLY A 76 -9.19 -2.26 -9.19
N MET A 77 -8.03 -2.93 -9.22
CA MET A 77 -7.69 -3.98 -8.28
C MET A 77 -6.31 -3.77 -7.65
N LEU A 78 -6.23 -3.93 -6.34
CA LEU A 78 -4.97 -4.20 -5.65
C LEU A 78 -4.85 -5.71 -5.45
N ARG A 79 -3.80 -6.33 -5.98
CA ARG A 79 -3.54 -7.77 -5.82
C ARG A 79 -2.27 -8.00 -5.02
N ARG A 80 -2.40 -8.71 -3.90
CA ARG A 80 -1.24 -9.20 -3.15
C ARG A 80 -0.65 -10.42 -3.85
N ARG A 81 0.68 -10.44 -4.02
CA ARG A 81 1.38 -11.58 -4.62
C ARG A 81 2.76 -11.83 -3.98
N ASP A 82 2.99 -13.05 -3.53
CA ASP A 82 4.27 -13.53 -2.99
C ASP A 82 4.91 -14.56 -3.91
N GLY A 83 5.72 -14.07 -4.86
CA GLY A 83 6.21 -14.90 -5.96
C GLY A 83 5.04 -15.46 -6.77
N ASP A 84 4.88 -16.78 -6.74
CA ASP A 84 3.80 -17.47 -7.45
C ASP A 84 2.51 -17.60 -6.62
N ARG A 85 2.54 -17.28 -5.32
CA ARG A 85 1.36 -17.37 -4.45
C ARG A 85 0.49 -16.12 -4.60
N VAL A 86 -0.75 -16.36 -5.04
CA VAL A 86 -1.79 -15.33 -5.12
C VAL A 86 -2.36 -15.12 -3.72
N GLY A 87 -2.30 -13.89 -3.23
CA GLY A 87 -2.90 -13.48 -1.97
C GLY A 87 -4.27 -12.82 -2.16
N PRO A 88 -4.83 -12.26 -1.07
CA PRO A 88 -6.09 -11.52 -1.11
C PRO A 88 -6.01 -10.35 -2.11
N ALA A 89 -7.18 -9.91 -2.57
CA ALA A 89 -7.28 -8.77 -3.47
C ALA A 89 -8.41 -7.83 -3.10
N PHE A 90 -8.15 -6.55 -3.30
CA PHE A 90 -9.17 -5.52 -3.23
C PHE A 90 -9.66 -5.21 -4.64
N PHE A 91 -10.96 -5.10 -4.80
CA PHE A 91 -11.65 -4.65 -5.99
C PHE A 91 -12.53 -3.47 -5.62
N GLY A 92 -12.30 -2.31 -6.24
CA GLY A 92 -13.15 -1.16 -5.98
C GLY A 92 -12.62 0.13 -6.56
N ARG A 93 -13.08 1.24 -5.96
CA ARG A 93 -12.75 2.60 -6.39
C ARG A 93 -11.64 3.18 -5.54
N MET A 94 -10.64 3.74 -6.20
CA MET A 94 -9.54 4.49 -5.59
C MET A 94 -9.66 5.97 -5.93
N LYS A 95 -9.28 6.84 -4.98
CA LYS A 95 -9.15 8.27 -5.20
C LYS A 95 -7.87 8.76 -4.54
N GLU A 96 -6.99 9.38 -5.33
CA GLU A 96 -5.70 9.91 -4.85
C GLU A 96 -4.89 8.86 -4.05
N GLY A 97 -4.91 7.61 -4.54
CA GLY A 97 -4.23 6.49 -3.91
C GLY A 97 -4.96 5.90 -2.70
N VAL A 98 -6.10 6.44 -2.26
CA VAL A 98 -6.84 5.91 -1.11
C VAL A 98 -8.06 5.11 -1.59
N PRO A 99 -8.31 3.90 -1.05
CA PRO A 99 -9.56 3.19 -1.30
C PRO A 99 -10.75 4.02 -0.79
N GLU A 100 -11.82 4.12 -1.57
CA GLU A 100 -13.05 4.77 -1.13
C GLU A 100 -14.09 3.74 -0.67
N ILE A 101 -14.31 2.72 -1.50
CA ILE A 101 -15.34 1.70 -1.34
C ILE A 101 -15.03 0.51 -2.25
N GLY A 102 -15.38 -0.70 -1.79
CA GLY A 102 -15.23 -1.91 -2.58
C GLY A 102 -15.24 -3.17 -1.74
N VAL A 103 -14.64 -4.22 -2.28
CA VAL A 103 -14.62 -5.56 -1.69
C VAL A 103 -13.19 -6.05 -1.58
N VAL A 104 -12.87 -6.70 -0.47
CA VAL A 104 -11.68 -7.53 -0.34
C VAL A 104 -12.10 -9.00 -0.46
N ASP A 105 -11.53 -9.66 -1.47
CA ASP A 105 -11.60 -11.08 -1.73
C ASP A 105 -10.58 -11.80 -0.83
N LEU A 106 -11.11 -12.48 0.18
CA LEU A 106 -10.38 -13.25 1.18
C LEU A 106 -10.61 -14.75 0.94
N THR A 107 -9.79 -15.60 1.55
CA THR A 107 -9.91 -17.06 1.41
C THR A 107 -11.26 -17.60 1.91
N ASP A 108 -11.88 -16.93 2.88
CA ASP A 108 -13.13 -17.31 3.54
C ASP A 108 -14.36 -16.51 3.04
N GLY A 109 -14.18 -15.65 2.03
CA GLY A 109 -15.26 -14.92 1.40
C GLY A 109 -14.94 -13.44 1.17
N PHE A 110 -16.00 -12.62 1.14
CA PHE A 110 -15.89 -11.20 0.80
C PHE A 110 -16.09 -10.30 2.02
N ARG A 111 -15.18 -9.34 2.18
CA ARG A 111 -15.38 -8.19 3.06
C ARG A 111 -15.71 -6.97 2.22
N ALA A 112 -16.93 -6.44 2.39
CA ALA A 112 -17.45 -5.33 1.60
C ALA A 112 -17.69 -4.10 2.46
N GLY A 113 -17.44 -2.91 1.93
CA GLY A 113 -17.80 -1.65 2.57
C GLY A 113 -16.97 -0.47 2.11
N ARG A 114 -17.20 0.66 2.78
CA ARG A 114 -16.34 1.83 2.66
C ARG A 114 -14.99 1.59 3.33
N PHE A 115 -13.98 2.31 2.86
CA PHE A 115 -12.70 2.36 3.54
C PHE A 115 -12.81 3.23 4.79
N SER A 116 -12.55 2.64 5.96
CA SER A 116 -12.58 3.33 7.24
C SER A 116 -11.66 2.62 8.23
N GLY A 117 -10.99 3.38 9.09
CA GLY A 117 -10.07 2.80 10.09
C GLY A 117 -8.89 2.03 9.49
N GLY A 118 -8.51 2.27 8.23
CA GLY A 118 -7.41 1.58 7.56
C GLY A 118 -7.79 0.30 6.82
N ASP A 119 -9.08 -0.04 6.75
CA ASP A 119 -9.53 -1.25 6.06
C ASP A 119 -10.89 -1.07 5.38
N ILE A 120 -11.24 -2.02 4.51
CA ILE A 120 -12.57 -2.10 3.88
C ILE A 120 -13.55 -2.73 4.87
N GLY A 121 -14.72 -2.11 5.05
CA GLY A 121 -15.74 -2.63 5.97
C GLY A 121 -15.24 -2.66 7.42
N GLY A 122 -14.49 -1.62 7.83
CA GLY A 122 -13.90 -1.48 9.16
C GLY A 122 -14.90 -1.20 10.30
N GLN A 123 -16.17 -0.91 10.00
CA GLN A 123 -17.19 -0.62 11.01
C GLN A 123 -18.02 -1.86 11.34
N ALA A 124 -18.39 -2.01 12.62
CA ALA A 124 -19.07 -3.19 13.16
C ALA A 124 -20.46 -3.44 12.54
N GLU A 125 -21.12 -2.39 12.05
CA GLU A 125 -22.35 -2.47 11.26
C GLU A 125 -22.19 -1.58 10.04
N ALA A 126 -21.84 -2.18 8.90
CA ALA A 126 -21.90 -1.49 7.62
C ALA A 126 -23.37 -1.26 7.25
N ASP A 127 -23.70 -0.05 6.79
CA ASP A 127 -25.00 0.25 6.19
C ASP A 127 -25.28 -0.81 5.09
N PRO A 128 -26.43 -1.50 5.10
CA PRO A 128 -26.79 -2.46 4.06
C PRO A 128 -26.62 -1.89 2.64
N GLN A 129 -26.88 -0.59 2.44
CA GLN A 129 -26.70 0.07 1.17
C GLN A 129 -25.21 0.21 0.80
N ASP A 130 -24.35 0.57 1.76
CA ASP A 130 -22.89 0.62 1.54
C ASP A 130 -22.36 -0.76 1.14
N ARG A 131 -22.91 -1.84 1.69
CA ARG A 131 -22.54 -3.20 1.31
C ARG A 131 -22.92 -3.50 -0.14
N LEU A 132 -24.15 -3.20 -0.56
CA LEU A 132 -24.62 -3.40 -1.94
C LEU A 132 -23.81 -2.56 -2.93
N ASP A 133 -23.58 -1.28 -2.62
CA ASP A 133 -22.79 -0.39 -3.46
C ASP A 133 -21.33 -0.84 -3.57
N SER A 134 -20.78 -1.43 -2.50
CA SER A 134 -19.44 -2.02 -2.53
C SER A 134 -19.33 -3.18 -3.51
N PHE A 135 -20.30 -4.10 -3.53
CA PHE A 135 -20.31 -5.20 -4.49
C PHE A 135 -20.51 -4.73 -5.92
N ARG A 136 -21.41 -3.77 -6.15
CA ARG A 136 -21.60 -3.16 -7.47
C ARG A 136 -20.32 -2.52 -8.00
N ILE A 137 -19.64 -1.72 -7.17
CA ILE A 137 -18.37 -1.07 -7.54
C ILE A 137 -17.25 -2.10 -7.72
N ALA A 138 -17.21 -3.16 -6.91
CA ALA A 138 -16.25 -4.24 -7.09
C ALA A 138 -16.46 -5.00 -8.41
N ALA A 139 -17.72 -5.24 -8.83
CA ALA A 139 -18.03 -5.84 -10.12
C ALA A 139 -17.60 -4.93 -11.28
N GLU A 140 -17.83 -3.62 -11.20
CA GLU A 140 -17.32 -2.63 -12.16
C GLU A 140 -15.79 -2.64 -12.25
N ALA A 141 -15.10 -2.70 -11.10
CA ALA A 141 -13.65 -2.81 -11.03
C ALA A 141 -13.13 -4.11 -11.66
N ALA A 142 -13.76 -5.25 -11.39
CA ALA A 142 -13.40 -6.53 -12.01
C ALA A 142 -13.59 -6.48 -13.54
N ARG A 143 -14.65 -5.83 -14.04
CA ARG A 143 -14.86 -5.60 -15.48
C ARG A 143 -13.76 -4.71 -16.08
N ALA A 144 -13.30 -3.67 -15.37
CA ALA A 144 -12.19 -2.83 -15.81
C ALA A 144 -10.88 -3.62 -15.89
N VAL A 145 -10.58 -4.45 -14.89
CA VAL A 145 -9.41 -5.35 -14.87
C VAL A 145 -9.48 -6.37 -16.02
N ARG A 146 -10.64 -6.97 -16.25
CA ARG A 146 -10.89 -7.82 -17.42
C ARG A 146 -10.56 -7.10 -18.72
N ALA A 147 -11.06 -5.88 -18.90
CA ALA A 147 -10.84 -5.11 -20.12
C ALA A 147 -9.35 -4.86 -20.37
N LYS A 148 -8.59 -4.58 -19.31
CA LYS A 148 -7.12 -4.43 -19.40
C LYS A 148 -6.45 -5.73 -19.84
N TYR A 149 -6.76 -6.87 -19.21
CA TYR A 149 -6.18 -8.16 -19.62
C TYR A 149 -6.59 -8.58 -21.04
N ALA A 150 -7.81 -8.25 -21.47
CA ALA A 150 -8.24 -8.48 -22.84
C ALA A 150 -7.43 -7.64 -23.84
N ALA A 151 -7.15 -6.37 -23.52
CA ALA A 151 -6.29 -5.50 -24.34
C ALA A 151 -4.84 -6.03 -24.42
N GLU A 152 -4.37 -6.67 -23.35
CA GLU A 152 -3.07 -7.36 -23.29
C GLU A 152 -3.08 -8.75 -23.97
N LYS A 153 -4.20 -9.14 -24.61
CA LYS A 153 -4.41 -10.45 -25.26
C LYS A 153 -4.28 -11.64 -24.30
N ASN A 154 -4.51 -11.42 -23.01
CA ASN A 154 -4.53 -12.47 -21.99
C ASN A 154 -5.97 -12.95 -21.76
N ALA A 155 -6.42 -13.89 -22.61
CA ALA A 155 -7.79 -14.42 -22.57
C ALA A 155 -8.11 -15.15 -21.25
N GLY A 156 -7.15 -15.87 -20.66
CA GLY A 156 -7.36 -16.60 -19.41
C GLY A 156 -7.67 -15.69 -18.23
N SER A 157 -6.86 -14.64 -18.05
CA SER A 157 -7.14 -13.63 -17.01
C SER A 157 -8.42 -12.85 -17.30
N ALA A 158 -8.67 -12.49 -18.57
CA ALA A 158 -9.90 -11.80 -18.94
C ALA A 158 -11.17 -12.63 -18.65
N LEU A 159 -11.14 -13.94 -18.86
CA LEU A 159 -12.24 -14.84 -18.50
C LEU A 159 -12.41 -14.94 -16.98
N HIS A 160 -11.30 -15.13 -16.24
CA HIS A 160 -11.34 -15.20 -14.78
C HIS A 160 -12.00 -13.95 -14.15
N TYR A 161 -11.59 -12.74 -14.58
CA TYR A 161 -12.19 -11.51 -14.05
C TYR A 161 -13.59 -11.23 -14.59
N LYS A 162 -14.02 -11.87 -15.69
CA LYS A 162 -15.44 -11.90 -16.07
C LYS A 162 -16.25 -12.67 -15.04
N GLU A 163 -15.85 -13.90 -14.75
CA GLU A 163 -16.55 -14.79 -13.81
C GLU A 163 -16.60 -14.21 -12.40
N LEU A 164 -15.52 -13.55 -11.97
CA LEU A 164 -15.50 -12.84 -10.70
C LEU A 164 -16.48 -11.66 -10.69
N ALA A 165 -16.54 -10.86 -11.76
CA ALA A 165 -17.51 -9.77 -11.85
C ALA A 165 -18.96 -10.28 -11.77
N ASP A 166 -19.27 -11.37 -12.47
CA ASP A 166 -20.58 -12.02 -12.45
C ASP A 166 -20.92 -12.54 -11.03
N THR A 167 -19.92 -13.07 -10.30
CA THR A 167 -20.07 -13.53 -8.91
C THR A 167 -20.33 -12.38 -7.94
N LEU A 168 -19.63 -11.25 -8.09
CA LEU A 168 -19.80 -10.06 -7.26
C LEU A 168 -21.17 -9.41 -7.49
N GLU A 169 -21.68 -9.43 -8.73
CA GLU A 169 -23.00 -8.90 -9.08
C GLU A 169 -24.13 -9.70 -8.43
N GLN A 170 -24.01 -11.03 -8.36
CA GLN A 170 -24.97 -11.89 -7.65
C GLN A 170 -25.07 -11.61 -6.14
N GLN A 171 -24.12 -10.88 -5.55
CA GLN A 171 -24.21 -10.47 -4.14
C GLN A 171 -25.14 -9.25 -3.95
N THR A 172 -25.65 -8.67 -5.04
CA THR A 172 -26.53 -7.50 -5.02
C THR A 172 -27.99 -7.80 -5.33
N ASP A 173 -28.28 -9.03 -5.74
CA ASP A 173 -29.63 -9.54 -6.02
C ASP A 173 -30.32 -10.07 -4.74
#